data_AF-A0A6J4LYV7-F1
#
_entry.id   AF-A0A6J4LYV7-F1
#
_cell.length_a   1.000
_cell.length_b   1.000
_cell.length_c   1.000
_cell.angle_alpha   90.00
_cell.angle_beta   90.00
_cell.angle_gamma   90.00
#
_symmetry.space_group_name_H-M   'P 1'
#
loop_
_entity.id
_entity.type
_entity.pdbx_description
1 polymer ?
#
loop_
_entity_poly.entity_id
_entity_poly.type
_entity_poly.pdbx_seq_one_letter_code
_entity_poly.pdbx_strand_id
1 'polypeptide(L)'
;MQAPDADHGDEEFHDDIIYPSPVPFVLVHVAAFAAIWTGVTAGALALCAALYLLRMFAVTAGYHRYFSHRTYKTSRAFQFILALLAQSTTQKGVMW
;
A
#
# COMPACT_ATOMS: atom_id res chain seq x y z
N MET A 1 -38.92 48.19 3.21
CA MET A 1 -39.04 46.82 2.68
C MET A 1 -37.66 46.20 2.72
N GLN A 2 -37.29 45.67 3.89
CA GLN A 2 -36.03 44.95 4.10
C GLN A 2 -36.34 43.47 3.84
N ALA A 3 -35.64 42.84 2.89
CA ALA A 3 -35.76 41.40 2.71
C ALA A 3 -35.16 40.69 3.94
N PRO A 4 -35.82 39.68 4.54
CA PRO A 4 -35.18 38.83 5.51
C PRO A 4 -34.02 38.10 4.83
N ASP A 5 -32.87 38.28 5.46
CA ASP A 5 -31.63 37.55 5.32
C ASP A 5 -31.88 36.07 5.06
N ALA A 6 -31.40 35.60 3.91
CA ALA A 6 -31.30 34.19 3.63
C ALA A 6 -30.38 33.59 4.70
N ASP A 7 -30.99 32.81 5.59
CA ASP A 7 -30.32 31.85 6.45
C ASP A 7 -29.58 30.87 5.54
N HIS A 8 -28.30 31.19 5.27
CA HIS A 8 -27.40 30.26 4.62
C HIS A 8 -26.96 29.33 5.73
N GLY A 9 -27.77 28.30 5.97
CA GLY A 9 -27.40 27.15 6.77
C GLY A 9 -25.98 26.76 6.35
N ASP A 10 -25.07 27.01 7.27
CA ASP A 10 -23.69 26.62 7.25
C ASP A 10 -23.67 25.09 7.18
N GLU A 11 -23.74 24.56 5.95
CA GLU A 11 -23.44 23.16 5.67
C GLU A 11 -21.97 22.93 6.03
N GLU A 12 -21.74 22.61 7.30
CA GLU A 12 -20.50 22.12 7.83
C GLU A 12 -20.19 20.80 7.10
N PHE A 13 -19.39 20.89 6.04
CA PHE A 13 -18.83 19.75 5.32
C PHE A 13 -18.10 18.85 6.33
N HIS A 14 -18.80 17.83 6.82
CA HIS A 14 -18.20 16.78 7.63
C HIS A 14 -17.28 15.97 6.72
N ASP A 15 -15.98 16.23 6.85
CA ASP A 15 -14.94 15.49 6.14
C ASP A 15 -14.82 14.12 6.83
N ASP A 16 -15.68 13.16 6.44
CA ASP A 16 -15.76 11.78 6.99
C ASP A 16 -14.53 10.90 6.66
N ILE A 17 -13.41 11.53 6.30
CA ILE A 17 -12.17 10.86 5.94
C ILE A 17 -11.46 10.43 7.22
N ILE A 18 -11.53 9.12 7.51
CA ILE A 18 -10.75 8.51 8.59
C ILE A 18 -9.27 8.47 8.17
N TYR A 19 -8.46 9.37 8.74
CA TYR A 19 -7.01 9.38 8.55
C TYR A 19 -6.34 8.31 9.42
N PRO A 20 -5.73 7.25 8.84
CA PRO A 20 -4.99 6.27 9.61
C PRO A 20 -3.74 6.92 10.22
N SER A 21 -3.36 6.45 11.41
CA SER A 21 -2.14 6.93 12.07
C SER A 21 -0.90 6.72 11.16
N PRO A 22 -0.07 7.74 10.93
CA PRO A 22 1.15 7.63 10.11
C PRO A 22 2.32 6.99 10.88
N VAL A 23 2.16 6.73 12.18
CA VAL A 23 3.19 6.15 13.05
C VAL A 23 3.87 4.92 12.45
N PRO A 24 3.16 3.85 12.01
CA PRO A 24 3.81 2.68 11.43
C PRO A 24 4.62 2.99 10.15
N PHE A 25 4.16 3.95 9.35
CA PHE A 25 4.87 4.37 8.14
C PHE A 25 6.19 5.03 8.51
N VAL A 26 6.20 5.98 9.44
CA VAL A 26 7.42 6.67 9.90
C VAL A 26 8.39 5.69 10.56
N LEU A 27 7.89 4.78 11.39
CA LEU A 27 8.73 3.78 12.08
C LEU A 27 9.49 2.86 11.12
N VAL A 28 8.85 2.40 10.03
CA VAL A 28 9.52 1.56 9.02
C VAL A 28 10.69 2.30 8.35
N HIS A 29 10.56 3.61 8.09
CA HIS A 29 11.64 4.39 7.48
C HIS A 29 12.80 4.59 8.46
N VAL A 30 12.50 4.92 9.71
CA VAL A 30 13.53 5.07 10.75
C VAL A 30 14.23 3.73 11.04
N ALA A 31 13.50 2.61 11.00
CA ALA A 31 14.05 1.27 11.20
C ALA A 31 15.11 0.90 10.15
N ALA A 32 15.10 1.49 8.95
CA ALA A 32 16.12 1.25 7.94
C ALA A 32 17.53 1.67 8.43
N PHE A 33 17.64 2.68 9.29
CA PHE A 33 18.92 3.10 9.87
C PHE A 33 19.51 2.09 10.84
N ALA A 34 18.72 1.11 11.35
CA ALA A 34 19.23 0.04 12.19
C ALA A 34 20.41 -0.70 11.53
N ALA A 35 20.46 -0.73 10.19
CA ALA A 35 21.55 -1.30 9.41
C ALA A 35 22.94 -0.71 9.74
N ILE A 36 23.01 0.54 10.22
CA ILE A 36 24.28 1.19 10.62
C ILE A 36 24.91 0.44 11.81
N TRP A 37 24.08 -0.01 12.76
CA TRP A 37 24.55 -0.70 13.97
C TRP A 37 24.60 -2.22 13.82
N THR A 38 23.68 -2.82 13.06
CA THR A 38 23.67 -4.28 12.83
C THR A 38 24.71 -4.73 11.82
N GLY A 39 25.25 -3.79 11.03
CA GLY A 39 26.09 -4.07 9.87
C GLY A 39 25.30 -4.60 8.68
N VAL A 40 25.95 -4.64 7.51
CA VAL A 40 25.37 -5.10 6.24
C VAL A 40 26.22 -6.25 5.71
N THR A 41 25.64 -7.45 5.71
CA THR A 41 26.30 -8.65 5.18
C THR A 41 25.95 -8.85 3.70
N ALA A 42 26.79 -9.59 2.97
CA ALA A 42 26.50 -9.96 1.57
C ALA A 42 25.17 -10.74 1.46
N GLY A 43 24.85 -11.59 2.45
CA GLY A 43 23.58 -12.30 2.52
C GLY A 43 22.38 -11.36 2.70
N ALA A 44 22.50 -10.32 3.52
CA ALA A 44 21.45 -9.31 3.69
C ALA A 44 21.20 -8.53 2.38
N LEU A 45 22.26 -8.17 1.65
CA LEU A 45 22.15 -7.52 0.35
C LEU A 45 21.49 -8.42 -0.69
N ALA A 46 21.91 -9.68 -0.77
CA ALA A 46 21.32 -10.66 -1.68
C ALA A 46 19.83 -10.88 -1.39
N LEU A 47 19.45 -11.01 -0.12
CA LEU A 47 18.06 -11.14 0.30
C LEU A 47 17.26 -9.88 -0.02
N CYS A 48 17.81 -8.70 0.23
CA CYS A 48 17.19 -7.42 -0.10
C CYS A 48 16.88 -7.33 -1.61
N ALA A 49 17.87 -7.61 -2.45
CA ALA A 49 17.71 -7.59 -3.90
C ALA A 49 16.68 -8.63 -4.39
N ALA A 50 16.75 -9.86 -3.88
CA ALA A 50 15.81 -10.92 -4.24
C ALA A 50 14.36 -10.55 -3.87
N LEU A 51 14.14 -10.05 -2.64
CA LEU A 51 12.82 -9.61 -2.19
C LEU A 51 12.33 -8.39 -2.97
N TYR A 52 13.21 -7.44 -3.30
CA TYR A 52 12.85 -6.28 -4.10
C TYR A 52 12.33 -6.70 -5.48
N LEU A 53 13.07 -7.54 -6.19
CA LEU A 53 12.69 -8.01 -7.52
C LEU A 53 11.41 -8.84 -7.48
N LEU A 54 11.31 -9.77 -6.52
CA LEU A 54 10.13 -10.62 -6.36
C LEU A 54 8.87 -9.78 -6.07
N ARG A 55 8.99 -8.78 -5.19
CA ARG A 55 7.87 -7.89 -4.85
C ARG A 55 7.52 -6.95 -5.99
N MET A 56 8.49 -6.41 -6.73
CA MET A 56 8.22 -5.62 -7.94
C MET A 56 7.45 -6.42 -9.00
N PHE A 57 7.83 -7.68 -9.21
CA PHE A 57 7.06 -8.58 -10.05
C PHE A 57 5.64 -8.79 -9.51
N ALA A 58 5.48 -9.04 -8.20
CA ALA A 58 4.17 -9.25 -7.60
C ALA A 58 3.24 -8.02 -7.68
N VAL A 59 3.76 -6.81 -7.57
CA VAL A 59 2.97 -5.57 -7.73
C VAL A 59 2.51 -5.43 -9.18
N THR A 60 3.41 -5.62 -10.13
CA THR A 60 3.12 -5.40 -11.54
C THR A 60 2.25 -6.50 -12.14
N ALA A 61 2.58 -7.77 -11.88
CA ALA A 61 1.80 -8.92 -12.36
C ALA A 61 0.52 -9.11 -11.54
N GLY A 62 0.63 -9.06 -10.21
CA GLY A 62 -0.48 -9.26 -9.28
C GLY A 62 -1.41 -8.04 -9.21
N TYR A 63 -1.08 -7.06 -8.37
CA TYR A 63 -1.97 -5.91 -8.11
C TYR A 63 -2.43 -5.26 -9.42
N HIS A 64 -1.48 -4.82 -10.25
CA HIS A 64 -1.79 -4.03 -11.43
C HIS A 64 -2.45 -4.87 -12.55
N ARG A 65 -1.75 -5.89 -13.08
CA ARG A 65 -2.22 -6.60 -14.27
C ARG A 65 -3.35 -7.59 -14.01
N TYR A 66 -3.29 -8.34 -12.91
CA TYR A 66 -4.25 -9.41 -12.63
C TYR A 66 -5.47 -8.90 -11.85
N PHE A 67 -5.25 -8.27 -10.70
CA PHE A 67 -6.36 -7.91 -9.80
C PHE A 67 -7.09 -6.63 -10.22
N SER A 68 -6.38 -5.59 -10.67
CA SER A 68 -7.01 -4.35 -11.17
C SER A 68 -7.50 -4.45 -12.62
N HIS A 69 -6.65 -4.92 -13.54
CA HIS A 69 -6.98 -4.89 -14.98
C HIS A 69 -7.40 -6.22 -15.59
N ARG A 70 -7.30 -7.34 -14.87
CA ARG A 70 -7.70 -8.69 -15.33
C ARG A 70 -7.18 -9.04 -16.74
N THR A 71 -5.94 -8.65 -17.05
CA THR A 71 -5.35 -8.75 -18.40
C THR A 71 -5.01 -10.19 -18.83
N TYR A 72 -5.00 -11.14 -17.89
CA TYR A 72 -4.79 -12.56 -18.16
C TYR A 72 -5.54 -13.44 -17.16
N LYS A 73 -5.67 -14.74 -17.48
CA LYS A 73 -6.26 -15.76 -16.61
C LYS A 73 -5.19 -16.71 -16.11
N THR A 74 -5.33 -17.21 -14.88
CA THR A 74 -4.40 -18.15 -14.28
C THR A 74 -5.11 -19.10 -13.29
N SER A 75 -4.47 -20.19 -12.88
CA SER A 75 -5.04 -21.19 -11.98
C SER A 75 -5.31 -20.63 -10.58
N ARG A 76 -6.29 -21.18 -9.85
CA ARG A 76 -6.62 -20.72 -8.48
C ARG A 76 -5.42 -20.73 -7.53
N ALA A 77 -4.56 -21.74 -7.65
CA ALA A 77 -3.32 -21.82 -6.87
C ALA A 77 -2.37 -20.66 -7.18
N PHE A 78 -2.20 -20.33 -8.46
CA PHE A 78 -1.34 -19.22 -8.85
C PHE A 78 -1.93 -17.86 -8.49
N GLN A 79 -3.26 -17.70 -8.54
CA GLN A 79 -3.93 -16.49 -8.04
C GLN A 79 -3.64 -16.27 -6.56
N PHE A 80 -3.68 -17.34 -5.75
CA PHE A 80 -3.32 -17.27 -4.34
C PHE A 80 -1.85 -16.87 -4.15
N ILE A 81 -0.92 -17.44 -4.91
CA ILE A 81 0.50 -17.06 -4.87
C ILE A 81 0.68 -15.59 -5.21
N LEU A 82 0.05 -15.10 -6.28
CA LEU A 82 0.10 -13.69 -6.66
C LEU A 82 -0.49 -12.79 -5.58
N ALA A 83 -1.62 -13.16 -4.99
CA ALA A 83 -2.23 -12.41 -3.89
C ALA A 83 -1.31 -12.37 -2.66
N LEU A 84 -0.74 -13.50 -2.26
CA LEU A 84 0.15 -13.60 -1.11
C LEU A 84 1.42 -12.76 -1.31
N LEU A 85 2.04 -12.85 -2.50
CA LEU A 85 3.22 -12.05 -2.82
C LEU A 85 2.90 -10.55 -2.90
N ALA A 86 1.75 -10.17 -3.50
CA ALA A 86 1.30 -8.79 -3.58
C ALA A 86 1.05 -8.20 -2.17
N GLN A 87 0.32 -8.93 -1.32
CA GLN A 87 0.03 -8.52 0.06
C GLN A 87 1.30 -8.37 0.91
N SER A 88 2.36 -9.14 0.62
CA SER A 88 3.67 -9.00 1.30
C SER A 88 4.33 -7.63 1.14
N THR A 89 3.82 -6.78 0.24
CA THR A 89 4.32 -5.42 -0.01
C THR A 89 3.62 -4.34 0.80
N THR A 90 2.61 -4.69 1.60
CA THR A 90 1.86 -3.76 2.47
C THR A 90 1.19 -2.59 1.73
N GLN A 91 0.75 -2.81 0.48
CA GLN A 91 0.11 -1.79 -0.38
C GLN A 91 -1.41 -1.94 -0.45
N LYS A 92 -2.07 -1.94 0.71
CA LYS A 92 -3.52 -2.19 0.86
C LYS A 92 -3.98 -3.57 0.33
N GLY A 93 -5.26 -3.87 0.48
CA GLY A 93 -5.84 -5.15 0.12
C GLY A 93 -5.96 -5.34 -1.39
N VAL A 94 -5.73 -6.57 -1.85
CA VAL A 94 -5.88 -6.99 -3.25
C VAL A 94 -7.33 -6.92 -3.77
N MET A 95 -8.31 -6.85 -2.87
CA MET A 95 -9.75 -6.78 -3.18
C MET A 95 -10.32 -5.36 -3.00
N TRP A 96 -9.47 -4.34 -3.07
CA TRP A 96 -9.92 -2.96 -3.01
C TRP A 96 -10.74 -2.60 -4.24
#